data_AF-A0A6N9BL76-F1
#
_entry.id   AF-A0A6N9BL76-F1
#
_cell.length_a   1.000
_cell.length_b   1.000
_cell.length_c   1.000
_cell.angle_alpha   90.00
_cell.angle_beta   90.00
_cell.angle_gamma   90.00
#
_symmetry.space_group_name_H-M   'P 1'
#
loop_
_entity.id
_entity.type
_entity.pdbx_description
1 polymer ?
#
loop_
_entity_poly.entity_id
_entity_poly.type
_entity_poly.pdbx_seq_one_letter_code
_entity_poly.pdbx_strand_id
1 'polypeptide(L)'
;MDGDRSPEALLARGLVRVDRETKWGNPFRIGPDGTRAEVIERYRRDLWRRIRAGEVDLDELAALDGRNLLCWCAPLQCHADVLARAAAWAARRRG
;
A
#
# COMPACT_ATOMS: atom_id res chain seq x y z
N MET A 1 -23.20 5.54 18.82
CA MET A 1 -22.62 4.24 19.24
C MET A 1 -21.30 4.09 18.51
N ASP A 2 -20.24 4.65 19.08
CA ASP A 2 -18.91 4.57 18.49
C ASP A 2 -18.31 3.22 18.85
N GLY A 3 -18.30 2.28 17.90
CA GLY A 3 -17.71 0.96 18.09
C GLY A 3 -16.23 1.02 18.44
N ASP A 4 -15.70 -0.08 19.00
CA ASP A 4 -14.31 -0.19 19.42
C ASP A 4 -13.33 0.21 18.31
N ARG A 5 -12.49 1.21 18.62
CA ARG A 5 -11.44 1.76 17.73
C ARG A 5 -10.05 1.46 18.25
N SER A 6 -9.91 0.51 19.18
CA SER A 6 -8.62 0.01 19.64
C SER A 6 -7.77 -0.45 18.43
N PRO A 7 -6.44 -0.27 18.47
CA PRO A 7 -5.56 -0.79 17.42
C PRO A 7 -5.81 -2.27 17.11
N GLU A 8 -6.09 -3.07 18.14
CA GLU A 8 -6.41 -4.49 18.04
C GLU A 8 -7.71 -4.72 17.25
N ALA A 9 -8.77 -3.97 17.54
CA ALA A 9 -10.04 -4.06 16.80
C ALA A 9 -9.91 -3.59 15.35
N LEU A 10 -9.07 -2.58 15.08
CA LEU A 10 -8.80 -2.12 13.71
C LEU A 10 -8.01 -3.17 12.92
N LEU A 11 -7.01 -3.82 13.54
CA LEU A 11 -6.28 -4.93 12.94
C LEU A 11 -7.19 -6.13 12.68
N ALA A 12 -8.08 -6.47 13.62
CA ALA A 12 -9.07 -7.54 13.46
C ALA A 12 -10.01 -7.30 12.27
N ARG A 13 -10.28 -6.04 11.94
CA ARG A 13 -11.06 -5.62 10.75
C ARG A 13 -10.23 -5.57 9.46
N GLY A 14 -8.98 -6.04 9.51
CA GLY A 14 -8.07 -6.09 8.38
C GLY A 14 -7.54 -4.72 7.96
N LEU A 15 -7.55 -3.71 8.84
CA LEU A 15 -7.00 -2.39 8.52
C LEU A 15 -5.47 -2.45 8.64
N VAL A 16 -4.79 -1.99 7.60
CA VAL A 16 -3.32 -1.93 7.54
C VAL A 16 -2.91 -0.51 7.17
N ARG A 17 -2.20 0.17 8.06
CA ARG A 17 -1.62 1.49 7.76
C ARG A 17 -0.50 1.33 6.75
N VAL A 18 -0.57 2.08 5.65
CA VAL A 18 0.42 2.08 4.56
C VAL A 18 0.87 3.50 4.19
N ASP A 19 0.75 4.44 5.12
CA ASP A 19 1.23 5.81 4.92
C ASP A 19 2.77 5.85 4.79
N ARG A 20 3.29 7.07 4.57
CA ARG A 20 4.69 7.30 4.28
C ARG A 20 5.66 6.85 5.39
N GLU A 21 5.17 6.65 6.61
CA GLU A 21 5.98 6.25 7.76
C GLU A 21 6.12 4.73 7.85
N THR A 22 5.53 4.00 6.90
CA THR A 22 5.59 2.55 6.81
C THR A 22 6.49 2.09 5.66
N LYS A 23 6.92 0.83 5.69
CA LYS A 23 7.69 0.21 4.58
C LYS A 23 6.97 0.20 3.23
N TRP A 24 5.64 0.34 3.27
CA TRP A 24 4.75 0.34 2.12
C TRP A 24 4.42 1.75 1.61
N GLY A 25 4.87 2.79 2.32
CA GLY A 25 4.59 4.18 2.01
C GLY A 25 5.17 4.64 0.68
N ASN A 26 4.51 5.61 0.06
CA ASN A 26 5.07 6.29 -1.11
C ASN A 26 6.20 7.26 -0.69
N PRO A 27 7.46 7.08 -1.14
CA PRO A 27 8.54 8.01 -0.81
C PRO A 27 8.42 9.35 -1.55
N PHE A 28 7.72 9.38 -2.69
CA PHE A 28 7.56 10.57 -3.55
C PHE A 28 6.46 11.49 -3.01
N ARG A 29 6.73 12.80 -2.98
CA ARG A 29 5.89 13.86 -2.42
C ARG A 29 5.21 14.68 -3.51
N ILE A 30 3.90 14.87 -3.39
CA ILE A 30 3.15 15.82 -4.22
C ILE A 30 3.72 17.22 -4.03
N GLY A 31 3.98 17.93 -5.13
CA GLY A 31 4.70 19.19 -5.16
C GLY A 31 6.16 18.94 -5.53
N PRO A 32 7.07 18.65 -4.56
CA PRO A 32 8.50 18.49 -4.83
C PRO A 32 8.85 17.44 -5.89
N ASP A 33 8.11 16.32 -5.93
CA ASP A 33 8.35 15.21 -6.85
C ASP A 33 7.36 15.16 -8.03
N GLY A 34 6.43 16.13 -8.11
CA GLY A 34 5.44 16.25 -9.18
C GLY A 34 3.99 16.25 -8.71
N THR A 35 3.07 16.11 -9.65
CA THR A 35 1.62 15.99 -9.43
C THR A 35 1.27 14.67 -8.76
N ARG A 36 0.05 14.57 -8.22
CA ARG A 36 -0.49 13.33 -7.61
C ARG A 36 -0.35 12.11 -8.53
N ALA A 37 -0.73 12.27 -9.80
CA ALA A 37 -0.64 11.19 -10.78
C ALA A 37 0.82 10.76 -11.02
N GLU A 38 1.74 11.73 -11.15
CA GLU A 38 3.15 11.45 -11.37
C GLU A 38 3.80 10.72 -10.20
N VAL A 39 3.55 11.16 -8.96
CA VAL A 39 4.15 10.50 -7.78
C VAL A 39 3.59 9.10 -7.54
N ILE A 40 2.34 8.84 -7.93
CA ILE A 40 1.72 7.51 -7.85
C ILE A 40 2.26 6.60 -8.97
N GLU A 41 2.45 7.13 -10.17
CA GLU A 41 3.08 6.38 -11.25
C GLU A 41 4.56 6.08 -10.94
N ARG A 42 5.28 7.03 -10.34
CA ARG A 42 6.66 6.80 -9.84
C ARG A 42 6.67 5.70 -8.78
N TYR A 43 5.76 5.74 -7.81
CA TYR A 43 5.61 4.68 -6.82
C TYR A 43 5.34 3.31 -7.45
N ARG A 44 4.44 3.25 -8.44
CA ARG A 44 4.16 2.00 -9.18
C ARG A 44 5.43 1.45 -9.82
N ARG A 45 6.18 2.29 -10.54
CA ARG A 45 7.44 1.87 -11.20
C ARG A 45 8.48 1.41 -10.19
N ASP A 46 8.62 2.15 -9.09
CA ASP A 46 9.54 1.86 -7.99
C ASP A 46 9.21 0.50 -7.34
N LEU A 47 7.96 0.29 -6.93
CA LEU A 47 7.49 -0.96 -6.34
C LEU A 47 7.80 -2.16 -7.25
N TRP A 48 7.49 -2.07 -8.55
CA TRP A 48 7.77 -3.16 -9.49
C TRP A 48 9.27 -3.37 -9.74
N ARG A 49 10.09 -2.31 -9.71
CA ARG A 49 11.54 -2.45 -9.77
C ARG A 49 12.03 -3.23 -8.55
N ARG A 50 11.61 -2.84 -7.34
CA ARG A 50 11.99 -3.50 -6.08
C ARG A 50 11.54 -4.96 -6.04
N ILE A 51 10.32 -5.26 -6.49
CA ILE A 51 9.81 -6.64 -6.65
C ILE A 51 10.73 -7.45 -7.57
N ARG A 52 11.09 -6.92 -8.75
CA ARG A 52 11.97 -7.63 -9.70
C ARG A 52 13.40 -7.80 -9.18
N ALA A 53 13.87 -6.88 -8.35
CA ALA A 53 15.18 -6.93 -7.72
C ALA A 53 15.22 -7.86 -6.49
N GLY A 54 14.08 -8.42 -6.05
CA GLY A 54 14.01 -9.25 -4.85
C GLY A 54 14.06 -8.44 -3.53
N GLU A 55 13.86 -7.13 -3.60
CA GLU A 55 13.88 -6.21 -2.44
C GLU A 55 12.53 -6.12 -1.72
N VAL A 56 11.51 -6.83 -2.22
CA VAL A 56 10.18 -6.92 -1.61
C VAL A 56 9.90 -8.38 -1.33
N ASP A 57 9.64 -8.69 -0.06
CA ASP A 57 9.15 -9.99 0.33
C ASP A 57 7.74 -10.22 -0.25
N LEU A 58 7.62 -11.23 -1.12
CA LEU A 58 6.36 -11.57 -1.78
C LEU A 58 5.34 -12.18 -0.81
N ASP A 59 5.76 -12.75 0.32
CA ASP A 59 4.85 -13.26 1.37
C ASP A 59 4.19 -12.08 2.07
N GLU A 60 5.00 -11.10 2.49
CA GLU A 60 4.50 -9.89 3.14
C GLU A 60 3.61 -9.07 2.20
N LEU A 61 3.96 -9.00 0.91
CA LEU A 61 3.14 -8.34 -0.10
C LEU A 61 1.81 -9.09 -0.32
N ALA A 62 1.84 -10.42 -0.44
CA ALA A 62 0.62 -11.22 -0.62
C ALA A 62 -0.32 -11.14 0.60
N ALA A 63 0.21 -11.02 1.82
CA ALA A 63 -0.58 -10.89 3.04
C ALA A 63 -1.44 -9.61 3.11
N LEU A 64 -1.16 -8.63 2.24
CA LEU A 64 -1.97 -7.42 2.08
C LEU A 64 -3.21 -7.63 1.21
N ASP A 65 -3.31 -8.75 0.48
CA ASP A 65 -4.47 -9.01 -0.37
C ASP A 65 -5.76 -9.11 0.47
N GLY A 66 -6.82 -8.46 -0.01
CA GLY A 66 -8.09 -8.34 0.73
C GLY A 66 -8.06 -7.48 2.00
N ARG A 67 -6.93 -6.82 2.33
CA ARG A 67 -6.84 -5.91 3.49
C ARG A 67 -7.29 -4.48 3.15
N ASN A 68 -7.75 -3.76 4.17
CA ASN A 68 -8.10 -2.34 4.08
C ASN A 68 -6.84 -1.48 4.25
N LEU A 69 -6.23 -1.06 3.15
CA LEU A 69 -4.98 -0.30 3.16
C LEU A 69 -5.24 1.19 3.41
N LEU A 70 -4.82 1.69 4.57
CA LEU A 70 -5.08 3.06 5.02
C LEU A 70 -3.93 4.00 4.65
N CYS A 71 -4.27 5.11 4.01
CA CYS A 71 -3.38 6.23 3.76
C CYS A 71 -4.13 7.55 3.81
N TRP A 72 -3.45 8.61 4.25
CA TRP A 72 -3.94 9.99 4.29
C TRP A 72 -4.36 10.57 2.93
N CYS A 73 -3.96 9.95 1.81
CA CYS A 73 -4.33 10.42 0.47
C CYS A 73 -5.74 10.04 0.04
N ALA A 74 -6.32 8.97 0.61
CA ALA A 74 -7.68 8.56 0.28
C ALA A 74 -8.69 9.61 0.79
N PRO A 75 -9.82 9.86 0.09
CA PRO A 75 -10.37 9.10 -1.04
C PRO A 75 -9.88 9.54 -2.43
N LEU A 76 -8.92 10.48 -2.52
CA LEU A 76 -8.29 10.81 -3.79
C LEU A 76 -7.37 9.68 -4.25
N GLN A 77 -6.91 9.74 -5.50
CA GLN A 77 -5.95 8.77 -6.05
C GLN A 77 -4.80 8.54 -5.05
N CYS A 78 -4.56 7.27 -4.72
CA CYS A 78 -3.65 6.89 -3.65
C CYS A 78 -2.67 5.81 -4.11
N HIS A 79 -1.48 5.77 -3.52
CA HIS A 79 -0.54 4.68 -3.76
C HIS A 79 -1.03 3.34 -3.18
N ALA A 80 -1.93 3.37 -2.19
CA ALA A 80 -2.56 2.18 -1.63
C ALA A 80 -3.31 1.37 -2.70
N ASP A 81 -3.88 2.03 -3.72
CA ASP A 81 -4.53 1.35 -4.85
C ASP A 81 -3.53 0.54 -5.68
N VAL A 82 -2.32 1.09 -5.88
CA VAL A 82 -1.23 0.39 -6.57
C VAL A 82 -0.76 -0.80 -5.76
N LEU A 83 -0.58 -0.60 -4.45
CA LEU A 83 -0.14 -1.65 -3.54
C LEU A 83 -1.15 -2.79 -3.43
N ALA A 84 -2.45 -2.49 -3.33
CA ALA A 84 -3.52 -3.48 -3.31
C ALA A 84 -3.51 -4.36 -4.58
N ARG A 85 -3.29 -3.76 -5.76
CA ARG A 85 -3.17 -4.52 -7.03
C ARG A 85 -1.93 -5.42 -7.06
N ALA A 86 -0.81 -4.93 -6.53
CA ALA A 86 0.43 -5.71 -6.42
C ALA A 86 0.27 -6.87 -5.41
N ALA A 87 -0.42 -6.64 -4.29
CA ALA A 87 -0.75 -7.66 -3.31
C ALA A 87 -1.60 -8.79 -3.92
N ALA A 88 -2.67 -8.43 -4.62
CA ALA A 88 -3.52 -9.40 -5.31
C ALA A 88 -2.74 -10.19 -6.39
N TRP A 89 -1.80 -9.55 -7.09
CA TRP A 89 -0.90 -10.24 -8.02
C TRP A 89 0.03 -11.22 -7.30
N ALA A 90 0.62 -10.82 -6.17
CA ALA A 90 1.52 -11.67 -5.40
C ALA A 90 0.79 -12.89 -4.81
N ALA A 91 -0.42 -12.70 -4.29
CA ALA A 91 -1.27 -13.77 -3.78
C ALA A 91 -1.61 -14.80 -4.87
N ARG A 92 -1.97 -14.35 -6.08
CA ARG A 92 -2.29 -15.25 -7.21
C ARG A 92 -1.10 -16.04 -7.74
N ARG A 93 0.15 -15.63 -7.50
CA ARG A 93 1.33 -16.42 -7.91
C ARG A 93 1.62 -17.60 -7.00
N ARG A 94 0.96 -17.66 -5.85
CA ARG A 94 1.11 -18.71 -4.84
C ARG A 94 0.06 -19.81 -4.95
N GLY A 95 -1.01 -19.59 -5.71
CA GLY A 95 -2.02 -20.59 -6.05
C GLY A 95 -1.77 -21.17 -7.44
#